data_AF-A0A6S7H3K1-F1
#
_entry.id   AF-A0A6S7H3K1-F1
#
_cell.length_a   1.000
_cell.length_b   1.000
_cell.length_c   1.000
_cell.angle_alpha   90.00
_cell.angle_beta   90.00
_cell.angle_gamma   90.00
#
_symmetry.space_group_name_H-M   'P 1'
#
loop_
_entity.id
_entity.type
_entity.pdbx_description
1 polymer ?
#
loop_
_entity_poly.entity_id
_entity_poly.type
_entity_poly.pdbx_seq_one_letter_code
_entity_poly.pdbx_strand_id
1 'polypeptide(L)'
;MAKAIFFIFVGLFAVTKLADAICCESIKSEVEKKVEANKTLCASGSALSLKCCKDIANEVGKYLSAYETLCLKATLKPCQAPKALGMQSGKIPDNAITASSFYNSAYKTSYGRLNTNKGMCSWTTTRQGRSNSWFQVDLGQLATLTGIATQGSCRASAEWTKTYLVSYSTDAKKWIYYQES
;
A
#
# COMPACT_ATOMS: atom_id res chain seq x y z
N MET A 1 -12.01 -4.44 21.94
CA MET A 1 -10.59 -4.87 21.86
C MET A 1 -10.49 -5.78 20.66
N ALA A 2 -9.84 -5.37 19.59
CA ALA A 2 -9.76 -6.20 18.41
C ALA A 2 -8.35 -6.71 18.17
N LYS A 3 -8.26 -7.73 17.35
CA LYS A 3 -7.04 -8.33 16.83
C LYS A 3 -7.23 -8.21 15.32
N ALA A 4 -6.20 -7.91 14.56
CA ALA A 4 -6.31 -8.06 13.11
C ALA A 4 -5.46 -9.26 12.74
N ILE A 5 -6.04 -10.14 11.96
CA ILE A 5 -5.37 -11.34 11.49
C ILE A 5 -5.52 -11.37 9.98
N PHE A 6 -4.43 -11.51 9.23
CA PHE A 6 -4.47 -11.48 7.76
C PHE A 6 -4.56 -12.88 7.19
N PHE A 7 -5.31 -13.07 6.11
CA PHE A 7 -5.05 -14.16 5.17
C PHE A 7 -4.25 -13.57 4.02
N ILE A 8 -3.00 -14.00 3.84
CA ILE A 8 -2.22 -13.68 2.65
C ILE A 8 -2.30 -14.87 1.70
N PHE A 9 -3.04 -14.68 0.62
CA PHE A 9 -2.96 -15.50 -0.57
C PHE A 9 -2.46 -14.68 -1.74
N VAL A 10 -1.22 -14.18 -1.71
CA VAL A 10 -0.43 -14.37 -2.93
C VAL A 10 -0.92 -13.38 -4.06
N GLY A 11 -0.70 -12.04 -3.89
CA GLY A 11 -0.26 -11.13 -4.99
C GLY A 11 -1.01 -9.90 -5.56
N LEU A 12 -0.27 -8.80 -5.79
CA LEU A 12 -0.50 -7.61 -6.64
C LEU A 12 -1.89 -6.93 -6.70
N PHE A 13 -2.06 -5.91 -5.86
CA PHE A 13 -2.68 -4.66 -6.28
C PHE A 13 -1.89 -3.47 -5.71
N ALA A 14 -1.62 -2.50 -6.56
CA ALA A 14 -1.58 -1.12 -6.12
C ALA A 14 -3.04 -0.68 -5.96
N VAL A 15 -3.56 -0.67 -4.73
CA VAL A 15 -4.72 0.17 -4.41
C VAL A 15 -4.22 1.27 -3.52
N THR A 16 -3.56 2.26 -4.14
CA THR A 16 -3.71 3.63 -3.65
C THR A 16 -5.02 4.16 -4.20
N LYS A 17 -6.15 3.67 -3.66
CA LYS A 17 -7.19 4.63 -3.29
C LYS A 17 -6.88 4.96 -1.85
N LEU A 18 -6.11 6.04 -1.68
CA LEU A 18 -6.25 6.87 -0.49
C LEU A 18 -7.72 7.29 -0.43
N ALA A 19 -8.58 6.44 0.13
CA ALA A 19 -9.79 6.92 0.73
C ALA A 19 -9.34 7.56 2.06
N ASP A 20 -9.34 8.88 2.04
CA ASP A 20 -9.35 9.76 3.20
C ASP A 20 -8.04 10.01 3.96
N ALA A 21 -6.98 10.29 3.20
CA ALA A 21 -6.07 11.35 3.63
C ALA A 21 -5.88 12.33 2.47
N ILE A 22 -6.52 13.50 2.57
CA ILE A 22 -6.23 14.64 1.70
C ILE A 22 -4.79 15.05 1.99
N CYS A 23 -3.86 14.46 1.25
CA CYS A 23 -2.45 14.63 1.44
C CYS A 23 -1.95 15.83 0.66
N CYS A 24 -1.35 16.79 1.36
CA CYS A 24 -0.74 17.97 0.76
C CYS A 24 0.28 17.61 -0.31
N GLU A 25 1.04 16.52 -0.16
CA GLU A 25 1.98 16.07 -1.21
C GLU A 25 1.26 15.56 -2.47
N SER A 26 0.15 14.83 -2.32
CA SER A 26 -0.68 14.40 -3.46
C SER A 26 -1.33 15.58 -4.16
N ILE A 27 -1.83 16.57 -3.41
CA ILE A 27 -2.35 17.82 -3.96
C ILE A 27 -1.23 18.59 -4.68
N LYS A 28 -0.05 18.71 -4.07
CA LYS A 28 1.10 19.39 -4.66
C LYS A 28 1.49 18.78 -6.00
N SER A 29 1.64 17.45 -6.06
CA SER A 29 1.99 16.75 -7.29
C SER A 29 0.95 16.96 -8.39
N GLU A 30 -0.34 16.94 -8.05
CA GLU A 30 -1.42 17.16 -9.01
C GLU A 30 -1.46 18.62 -9.51
N VAL A 31 -1.25 19.59 -8.62
CA VAL A 31 -1.16 21.01 -8.97
C VAL A 31 0.07 21.27 -9.87
N GLU A 32 1.23 20.72 -9.54
CA GLU A 32 2.46 20.85 -10.34
C GLU A 32 2.29 20.25 -11.75
N LYS A 33 1.65 19.09 -11.89
CA LYS A 33 1.33 18.51 -13.21
C LYS A 33 0.43 19.43 -14.04
N LYS A 34 -0.58 20.03 -13.41
CA LYS A 34 -1.50 20.96 -14.11
C LYS A 34 -0.83 22.27 -14.49
N VAL A 35 0.07 22.78 -13.65
CA VAL A 35 0.90 23.96 -13.96
C VAL A 35 1.79 23.66 -15.17
N GLU A 36 2.47 22.52 -15.19
CA GLU A 36 3.39 22.19 -16.27
C GLU A 36 2.66 21.91 -17.59
N ALA A 37 1.54 21.18 -17.55
CA ALA A 37 0.68 20.98 -18.71
C ALA A 37 0.20 22.33 -19.30
N ASN A 38 -0.17 23.30 -18.44
CA ASN A 38 -0.57 24.63 -18.89
C ASN A 38 0.56 25.40 -19.57
N LYS A 39 1.79 25.33 -19.04
CA LYS A 39 2.96 25.96 -19.69
C LYS A 39 3.18 25.39 -21.09
N THR A 40 3.11 24.06 -21.26
CA THR A 40 3.30 23.41 -22.56
C THR A 40 2.20 23.79 -23.56
N LEU A 41 0.94 23.83 -23.10
CA LEU A 41 -0.21 24.29 -23.90
C LEU A 41 -0.03 25.73 -24.38
N CYS A 42 0.39 26.62 -23.49
CA CYS A 42 0.55 28.05 -23.78
C CYS A 42 1.83 28.39 -24.56
N ALA A 43 2.86 27.54 -24.51
CA ALA A 43 4.13 27.72 -25.22
C ALA A 43 4.13 27.12 -26.63
N SER A 44 3.28 26.12 -26.91
CA SER A 44 3.28 25.36 -28.16
C SER A 44 2.66 26.07 -29.37
N GLY A 45 2.22 27.33 -29.24
CA GLY A 45 1.50 28.01 -30.33
C GLY A 45 0.21 27.29 -30.75
N SER A 46 -0.30 26.37 -29.92
CA SER A 46 -1.61 25.76 -30.09
C SER A 46 -2.67 26.87 -30.16
N ALA A 47 -3.77 26.63 -30.88
CA ALA A 47 -4.80 27.62 -31.26
C ALA A 47 -5.56 28.32 -30.10
N LEU A 48 -5.03 28.26 -28.88
CA LEU A 48 -5.50 29.00 -27.73
C LEU A 48 -5.09 30.48 -27.86
N SER A 49 -6.10 31.34 -27.86
CA SER A 49 -5.87 32.79 -27.81
C SER A 49 -5.09 33.15 -26.54
N LEU A 50 -4.30 34.23 -26.62
CA LEU A 50 -3.59 34.80 -25.46
C LEU A 50 -4.52 35.05 -24.26
N LYS A 51 -5.80 35.33 -24.51
CA LYS A 51 -6.84 35.47 -23.49
C LYS A 51 -7.12 34.14 -22.78
N CYS A 52 -7.30 33.06 -23.52
CA CYS A 52 -7.52 31.73 -22.94
C CYS A 52 -6.32 31.26 -22.10
N CYS A 53 -5.09 31.49 -22.58
CA CYS A 53 -3.88 31.18 -21.81
C CYS A 53 -3.82 31.93 -20.47
N LYS A 54 -4.25 33.20 -20.45
CA LYS A 54 -4.36 34.00 -19.21
C LYS A 54 -5.44 33.48 -18.28
N ASP A 55 -6.59 33.08 -18.82
CA ASP A 55 -7.69 32.54 -18.02
C ASP A 55 -7.31 31.21 -17.36
N ILE A 56 -6.60 30.32 -18.07
CA ILE A 56 -6.09 29.06 -17.50
C ILE A 56 -5.01 29.34 -16.45
N ALA A 57 -4.09 30.29 -16.70
CA ALA A 57 -3.08 30.68 -15.72
C ALA A 57 -3.71 31.22 -14.42
N ASN A 58 -4.77 32.02 -14.52
CA ASN A 58 -5.52 32.51 -13.37
C ASN A 58 -6.18 31.36 -12.59
N GLU A 59 -6.77 30.39 -13.30
CA GLU A 59 -7.41 29.24 -12.66
C GLU A 59 -6.41 28.35 -11.94
N VAL A 60 -5.26 28.05 -12.57
CA VAL A 60 -4.14 27.33 -11.95
C VAL A 60 -3.60 28.09 -10.72
N GLY A 61 -3.53 29.42 -10.79
CA GLY A 61 -3.13 30.28 -9.66
C GLY A 61 -4.05 30.16 -8.44
N LYS A 62 -5.36 29.97 -8.64
CA LYS A 62 -6.31 29.70 -7.53
C LYS A 62 -6.03 28.36 -6.85
N TYR A 63 -5.71 27.31 -7.61
CA TYR A 63 -5.33 26.00 -7.04
C TYR A 63 -4.02 26.07 -6.26
N LEU A 64 -3.04 26.85 -6.74
CA LEU A 64 -1.78 27.07 -6.02
C LEU A 64 -2.01 27.81 -4.69
N SER A 65 -2.80 28.88 -4.71
CA SER A 65 -3.16 29.66 -3.51
C SER A 65 -3.96 28.84 -2.50
N ALA A 66 -4.89 28.01 -2.97
CA ALA A 66 -5.62 27.06 -2.13
C ALA A 66 -4.66 26.05 -1.48
N TYR A 67 -3.70 25.49 -2.25
CA TYR A 67 -2.66 24.61 -1.71
C TYR A 67 -1.80 25.28 -0.64
N GLU A 68 -1.28 26.49 -0.89
CA GLU A 68 -0.49 27.23 0.10
C GLU A 68 -1.27 27.50 1.39
N THR A 69 -2.55 27.84 1.26
CA THR A 69 -3.42 28.11 2.42
C THR A 69 -3.76 26.85 3.20
N LEU A 70 -4.09 25.75 2.50
CA LEU A 70 -4.49 24.48 3.12
C LEU A 70 -3.30 23.73 3.74
N CYS A 71 -2.12 23.83 3.12
CA CYS A 71 -0.98 22.96 3.40
C CYS A 71 0.23 23.65 4.06
N LEU A 72 0.49 24.93 3.78
CA LEU A 72 1.62 25.66 4.39
C LEU A 72 1.22 26.46 5.63
N LYS A 73 -0.05 26.91 5.74
CA LYS A 73 -0.56 27.68 6.89
C LYS A 73 -1.15 26.83 8.03
N ALA A 74 -0.84 25.52 8.06
CA ALA A 74 -1.03 24.62 9.20
C ALA A 74 -2.49 24.30 9.64
N THR A 75 -3.46 24.21 8.73
CA THR A 75 -4.80 23.65 9.04
C THR A 75 -4.92 22.14 8.82
N LEU A 76 -4.08 21.55 7.96
CA LEU A 76 -4.04 20.11 7.72
C LEU A 76 -2.75 19.51 8.32
N LYS A 77 -2.89 18.42 9.08
CA LYS A 77 -1.73 17.68 9.59
C LYS A 77 -0.92 17.12 8.41
N PRO A 78 0.43 17.17 8.44
CA PRO A 78 1.25 16.47 7.47
C PRO A 78 0.88 14.99 7.46
N CYS A 79 0.88 14.39 6.27
CA CYS A 79 0.53 12.99 6.10
C CYS A 79 1.38 12.14 7.03
N GLN A 80 0.74 11.44 7.96
CA GLN A 80 1.45 10.40 8.67
C GLN A 80 1.69 9.28 7.67
N ALA A 81 2.95 9.11 7.27
CA ALA A 81 3.34 7.95 6.49
C ALA A 81 2.81 6.68 7.19
N PRO A 82 2.23 5.73 6.45
CA PRO A 82 1.72 4.51 7.05
C PRO A 82 2.81 3.83 7.87
N LYS A 83 2.51 3.58 9.14
CA LYS A 83 3.49 3.03 10.09
C LYS A 83 3.55 1.52 9.96
N ALA A 84 4.74 0.98 9.70
CA ALA A 84 4.97 -0.46 9.68
C ALA A 84 4.64 -1.09 11.05
N LEU A 85 3.86 -2.18 11.03
CA LEU A 85 3.38 -2.84 12.26
C LEU A 85 4.37 -3.84 12.86
N GLY A 86 5.40 -4.25 12.11
CA GLY A 86 6.50 -5.05 12.67
C GLY A 86 6.89 -6.33 11.92
N MET A 87 6.35 -6.58 10.74
CA MET A 87 6.71 -7.78 9.95
C MET A 87 8.20 -7.80 9.59
N GLN A 88 8.72 -6.72 8.98
CA GLN A 88 10.13 -6.64 8.60
C GLN A 88 11.07 -6.48 9.81
N SER A 89 10.69 -5.67 10.79
CA SER A 89 11.56 -5.37 11.94
C SER A 89 11.66 -6.50 12.98
N GLY A 90 10.82 -7.53 12.88
CA GLY A 90 10.75 -8.60 13.88
C GLY A 90 9.98 -8.24 15.14
N LYS A 91 9.36 -7.05 15.22
CA LYS A 91 8.49 -6.67 16.36
C LYS A 91 7.28 -7.60 16.49
N ILE A 92 6.75 -8.09 15.38
CA ILE A 92 5.81 -9.20 15.39
C ILE A 92 6.64 -10.47 15.58
N PRO A 93 6.46 -11.25 16.66
CA PRO A 93 7.28 -12.44 16.93
C PRO A 93 6.94 -13.60 15.98
N ASP A 94 7.86 -14.54 15.80
CA ASP A 94 7.69 -15.65 14.84
C ASP A 94 6.49 -16.55 15.18
N ASN A 95 6.15 -16.73 16.45
CA ASN A 95 4.99 -17.51 16.89
C ASN A 95 3.64 -16.84 16.58
N ALA A 96 3.63 -15.55 16.30
CA ALA A 96 2.46 -14.83 15.85
C ALA A 96 2.24 -14.98 14.33
N ILE A 97 3.12 -15.69 13.62
CA ILE A 97 3.03 -15.92 12.18
C ILE A 97 2.79 -17.41 11.93
N THR A 98 1.60 -17.75 11.42
CA THR A 98 1.19 -19.13 11.12
C THR A 98 0.80 -19.26 9.64
N ALA A 99 0.75 -20.47 9.12
CA ALA A 99 0.31 -20.73 7.75
C ALA A 99 -0.33 -22.11 7.67
N SER A 100 -1.10 -22.36 6.61
CA SER A 100 -1.73 -23.66 6.39
C SER A 100 -0.71 -24.80 6.25
N SER A 101 0.42 -24.51 5.62
CA SER A 101 1.56 -25.42 5.44
C SER A 101 2.79 -24.61 5.05
N PHE A 102 3.94 -25.27 4.99
CA PHE A 102 5.15 -24.75 4.36
C PHE A 102 5.85 -25.89 3.60
N TYR A 103 6.52 -25.58 2.49
CA TYR A 103 7.08 -26.61 1.60
C TYR A 103 8.15 -27.48 2.27
N ASN A 104 9.14 -26.85 2.93
CA ASN A 104 10.15 -27.51 3.75
C ASN A 104 10.87 -26.50 4.66
N SER A 105 11.90 -26.94 5.38
CA SER A 105 12.66 -26.11 6.33
C SER A 105 13.34 -24.87 5.74
N ALA A 106 13.50 -24.79 4.42
CA ALA A 106 14.03 -23.61 3.73
C ALA A 106 12.98 -22.51 3.48
N TYR A 107 11.68 -22.83 3.61
CA TYR A 107 10.53 -21.96 3.36
C TYR A 107 9.62 -21.81 4.58
N LYS A 108 10.21 -21.83 5.79
CA LYS A 108 9.45 -21.69 7.04
C LYS A 108 8.53 -20.46 7.00
N THR A 109 7.38 -20.58 7.66
CA THR A 109 6.40 -19.49 7.75
C THR A 109 7.01 -18.18 8.25
N SER A 110 7.91 -18.19 9.24
CA SER A 110 8.55 -16.97 9.71
C SER A 110 9.48 -16.28 8.69
N TYR A 111 9.78 -16.94 7.56
CA TYR A 111 10.54 -16.35 6.45
C TYR A 111 9.65 -15.57 5.48
N GLY A 112 8.32 -15.55 5.66
CA GLY A 112 7.40 -14.68 4.90
C GLY A 112 7.46 -13.19 5.28
N ARG A 113 8.59 -12.71 5.79
CA ARG A 113 8.82 -11.30 6.16
C ARG A 113 9.45 -10.55 5.00
N LEU A 114 9.09 -9.27 4.83
CA LEU A 114 9.76 -8.42 3.85
C LEU A 114 11.25 -8.33 4.13
N ASN A 115 12.06 -8.33 3.07
CA ASN A 115 13.51 -8.15 3.07
C ASN A 115 14.26 -9.14 3.97
N THR A 116 13.69 -10.32 4.22
CA THR A 116 14.41 -11.36 4.95
C THR A 116 15.54 -11.94 4.09
N ASN A 117 16.63 -12.32 4.73
CA ASN A 117 17.73 -13.09 4.13
C ASN A 117 17.75 -14.55 4.65
N LYS A 118 16.75 -14.94 5.45
CA LYS A 118 16.65 -16.30 6.00
C LYS A 118 16.11 -17.28 4.97
N GLY A 119 16.69 -18.48 4.91
CA GLY A 119 16.23 -19.56 4.02
C GLY A 119 16.20 -19.15 2.54
N MET A 120 15.04 -19.34 1.89
CA MET A 120 14.79 -18.90 0.51
C MET A 120 14.16 -17.50 0.44
N CYS A 121 14.40 -16.68 1.48
CA CYS A 121 13.87 -15.34 1.67
C CYS A 121 12.34 -15.22 1.57
N SER A 122 11.62 -16.33 1.79
CA SER A 122 10.18 -16.40 1.54
C SER A 122 9.57 -17.56 2.29
N TRP A 123 8.25 -17.47 2.49
CA TRP A 123 7.41 -18.62 2.77
C TRP A 123 6.81 -19.12 1.46
N THR A 124 6.69 -20.44 1.32
CA THR A 124 5.89 -21.04 0.25
C THR A 124 5.16 -22.28 0.78
N THR A 125 3.96 -22.49 0.27
CA THR A 125 3.12 -23.63 0.61
C THR A 125 3.57 -24.91 -0.07
N THR A 126 3.05 -26.05 0.37
CA THR A 126 3.19 -27.33 -0.34
C THR A 126 2.50 -27.29 -1.71
N ARG A 127 2.98 -28.09 -2.67
CA ARG A 127 2.43 -28.10 -4.05
C ARG A 127 0.93 -28.42 -4.07
N GLN A 128 0.49 -29.32 -3.20
CA GLN A 128 -0.90 -29.76 -3.05
C GLN A 128 -1.79 -28.67 -2.43
N GLY A 129 -1.22 -27.76 -1.64
CA GLY A 129 -1.95 -26.71 -0.94
C GLY A 129 -2.14 -25.42 -1.73
N ARG A 130 -1.65 -25.31 -2.98
CA ARG A 130 -1.57 -24.03 -3.72
C ARG A 130 -2.88 -23.26 -3.85
N SER A 131 -4.03 -23.93 -3.97
CA SER A 131 -5.34 -23.28 -4.11
C SER A 131 -5.95 -22.85 -2.78
N ASN A 132 -5.56 -23.48 -1.66
CA ASN A 132 -6.19 -23.32 -0.34
C ASN A 132 -5.15 -23.01 0.77
N SER A 133 -3.98 -22.48 0.42
CA SER A 133 -2.91 -22.07 1.33
C SER A 133 -2.98 -20.66 1.93
N TRP A 134 -3.22 -20.54 3.22
CA TRP A 134 -3.22 -19.25 3.91
C TRP A 134 -1.91 -18.97 4.65
N PHE A 135 -1.59 -17.69 4.80
CA PHE A 135 -0.56 -17.17 5.68
C PHE A 135 -1.15 -16.12 6.60
N GLN A 136 -0.95 -16.32 7.90
CA GLN A 136 -1.63 -15.66 8.99
C GLN A 136 -0.65 -14.91 9.88
N VAL A 137 -1.03 -13.70 10.27
CA VAL A 137 -0.26 -12.84 11.18
C VAL A 137 -1.18 -12.34 12.29
N ASP A 138 -0.93 -12.75 13.53
CA ASP A 138 -1.56 -12.17 14.72
C ASP A 138 -0.79 -10.90 15.13
N LEU A 139 -1.47 -9.75 15.13
CA LEU A 139 -0.86 -8.49 15.54
C LEU A 139 -0.74 -8.35 17.07
N GLY A 140 -1.37 -9.22 17.85
CA GLY A 140 -1.42 -9.17 19.31
C GLY A 140 -2.26 -8.03 19.90
N GLN A 141 -2.66 -7.05 19.07
CA GLN A 141 -3.45 -5.89 19.45
C GLN A 141 -4.35 -5.43 18.31
N LEU A 142 -5.29 -4.53 18.62
CA LEU A 142 -6.13 -3.91 17.61
C LEU A 142 -5.30 -2.92 16.83
N ALA A 143 -5.30 -3.04 15.51
CA ALA A 143 -4.72 -2.07 14.64
C ALA A 143 -5.64 -1.80 13.46
N THR A 144 -5.69 -0.54 13.03
CA THR A 144 -6.20 -0.17 11.72
C THR A 144 -5.13 -0.51 10.70
N LEU A 145 -5.46 -1.40 9.76
CA LEU A 145 -4.58 -1.69 8.64
C LEU A 145 -4.93 -0.78 7.47
N THR A 146 -3.95 -0.02 7.00
CA THR A 146 -4.10 0.90 5.86
C THR A 146 -3.45 0.38 4.58
N GLY A 147 -2.72 -0.73 4.64
CA GLY A 147 -2.07 -1.33 3.48
C GLY A 147 -1.26 -2.58 3.83
N ILE A 148 -1.00 -3.40 2.81
CA ILE A 148 -0.18 -4.61 2.90
C ILE A 148 0.91 -4.54 1.85
N ALA A 149 2.16 -4.50 2.28
CA ALA A 149 3.31 -4.65 1.39
C ALA A 149 3.61 -6.14 1.19
N THR A 150 3.85 -6.54 -0.06
CA THR A 150 4.14 -7.94 -0.44
C THR A 150 5.46 -8.00 -1.21
N GLN A 151 6.12 -9.16 -1.17
CA GLN A 151 7.38 -9.41 -1.87
C GLN A 151 7.43 -10.88 -2.29
N GLY A 152 8.06 -11.15 -3.43
CA GLY A 152 8.40 -12.50 -3.86
C GLY A 152 9.69 -13.02 -3.24
N SER A 153 10.14 -14.20 -3.67
CA SER A 153 11.45 -14.73 -3.28
C SER A 153 12.59 -13.85 -3.81
N CYS A 154 13.75 -13.88 -3.13
CA CYS A 154 14.95 -13.11 -3.47
C CYS A 154 15.85 -13.80 -4.52
N ARG A 155 15.48 -14.98 -5.04
CA ARG A 155 16.35 -15.84 -5.87
C ARG A 155 16.15 -15.61 -7.37
N ALA A 156 17.11 -16.03 -8.20
CA ALA A 156 17.07 -15.80 -9.65
C ALA A 156 15.87 -16.44 -10.38
N SER A 157 15.33 -17.54 -9.86
CA SER A 157 14.08 -18.18 -10.31
C SER A 157 12.92 -17.89 -9.35
N ALA A 158 12.88 -16.68 -8.77
CA ALA A 158 11.93 -16.33 -7.73
C ALA A 158 10.48 -16.44 -8.21
N GLU A 159 9.69 -17.16 -7.41
CA GLU A 159 8.24 -17.06 -7.47
C GLU A 159 7.82 -15.81 -6.68
N TRP A 160 6.89 -15.06 -7.24
CA TRP A 160 6.09 -14.07 -6.52
C TRP A 160 4.64 -14.43 -6.74
N THR A 161 3.74 -13.59 -6.24
CA THR A 161 2.38 -13.80 -6.62
C THR A 161 1.59 -12.61 -7.09
N LYS A 162 0.46 -12.93 -7.75
CA LYS A 162 -0.31 -12.08 -8.62
C LYS A 162 -1.72 -11.71 -8.16
N THR A 163 -2.41 -12.53 -7.34
CA THR A 163 -3.80 -12.27 -6.91
C THR A 163 -4.12 -12.85 -5.54
N TYR A 164 -4.58 -12.02 -4.59
CA TYR A 164 -4.96 -12.44 -3.24
C TYR A 164 -6.30 -11.98 -2.75
N LEU A 165 -6.87 -12.77 -1.83
CA LEU A 165 -7.93 -12.36 -0.95
C LEU A 165 -7.35 -12.01 0.41
N VAL A 166 -7.90 -10.97 1.03
CA VAL A 166 -7.64 -10.63 2.43
C VAL A 166 -8.89 -10.94 3.21
N SER A 167 -8.74 -11.61 4.34
CA SER A 167 -9.79 -11.68 5.35
C SER A 167 -9.23 -11.27 6.70
N TYR A 168 -10.12 -10.84 7.59
CA TYR A 168 -9.76 -10.37 8.92
C TYR A 168 -10.73 -10.92 9.97
N SER A 169 -10.23 -11.02 11.20
CA SER A 169 -10.97 -11.46 12.36
C SER A 169 -10.46 -10.77 13.61
N THR A 170 -11.38 -10.49 14.53
CA THR A 170 -11.07 -9.90 15.84
C THR A 170 -11.09 -10.91 16.98
N ASP A 171 -11.58 -12.12 16.74
CA ASP A 171 -11.76 -13.20 17.71
C ASP A 171 -11.11 -14.53 17.30
N ALA A 172 -10.48 -14.57 16.12
CA ALA A 172 -9.92 -15.77 15.48
C ALA A 172 -10.93 -16.89 15.18
N LYS A 173 -12.24 -16.63 15.35
CA LYS A 173 -13.32 -17.60 15.14
C LYS A 173 -14.16 -17.24 13.93
N LYS A 174 -14.57 -15.97 13.83
CA LYS A 174 -15.34 -15.45 12.70
C LYS A 174 -14.45 -14.60 11.81
N TRP A 175 -14.49 -14.89 10.51
CA TRP A 175 -13.64 -14.26 9.51
C TRP A 175 -14.49 -13.56 8.47
N ILE A 176 -14.05 -12.38 8.06
CA ILE A 176 -14.73 -11.53 7.08
C ILE A 176 -13.75 -11.23 5.96
N TYR A 177 -14.14 -11.51 4.72
CA TYR A 177 -13.35 -11.12 3.56
C TYR A 177 -13.44 -9.61 3.37
N TYR A 178 -12.28 -8.98 3.20
CA TYR A 178 -12.20 -7.61 2.72
C TYR A 178 -12.73 -7.55 1.29
N GLN A 179 -13.59 -6.58 1.02
CA GLN A 179 -14.12 -6.27 -0.30
C GLN A 179 -13.69 -4.85 -0.63
N GLU A 180 -13.10 -4.66 -1.81
CA GLU A 180 -12.80 -3.33 -2.32
C GLU A 180 -14.10 -2.64 -2.72
N SER A 181 -14.28 -1.39 -2.31
CA SER A 181 -15.47 -0.56 -2.55
C SER A 181 -15.32 0.36 -3.76
#